data_AF-C6J701-F1
#
_entry.id   AF-C6J701-F1
#
_cell.length_a   1.000
_cell.length_b   1.000
_cell.length_c   1.000
_cell.angle_alpha   90.00
_cell.angle_beta   90.00
_cell.angle_gamma   90.00
#
_symmetry.space_group_name_H-M   'P 1'
#
loop_
_entity.id
_entity.type
_entity.pdbx_description
1 polymer ?
#
loop_
_entity_poly.entity_id
_entity_poly.type
_entity_poly.pdbx_seq_one_letter_code
_entity_poly.pdbx_strand_id
1 'polypeptide(L)' 'MCTDFDPVKMERLTRRDAMIRFVVEDLEKRGHSRKKALELAFNGYVLDDSAMIREYEKD' A
#
# COMPACT_ATOMS: atom_id res chain seq x y z
N MET A 1 -5.53 13.21 -13.59
CA MET A 1 -5.47 11.76 -13.93
C MET A 1 -5.88 11.02 -12.67
N CYS A 2 -6.94 10.19 -12.73
CA CYS A 2 -7.35 9.37 -11.59
C CYS A 2 -6.43 8.15 -11.56
N THR A 3 -5.50 8.11 -10.62
CA THR A 3 -4.68 6.92 -10.36
C THR A 3 -5.50 6.00 -9.49
N ASP A 4 -6.29 5.12 -10.13
CA ASP A 4 -7.10 4.12 -9.41
C ASP A 4 -6.22 2.97 -8.91
N PHE A 5 -6.55 2.43 -7.75
CA PHE A 5 -5.87 1.27 -7.18
C PHE A 5 -6.09 0.03 -8.07
N ASP A 6 -4.99 -0.57 -8.51
CA ASP A 6 -4.98 -1.83 -9.25
C ASP A 6 -4.00 -2.80 -8.55
N PRO A 7 -4.50 -3.89 -7.93
CA PRO A 7 -3.65 -4.80 -7.17
C PRO A 7 -2.63 -5.54 -8.04
N VAL A 8 -2.94 -5.76 -9.33
CA VAL A 8 -2.01 -6.43 -10.26
C VAL A 8 -0.85 -5.52 -10.61
N LYS A 9 -1.13 -4.23 -10.83
CA LYS A 9 -0.08 -3.22 -11.07
C LYS A 9 0.75 -2.99 -9.81
N MET A 10 0.11 -2.94 -8.63
CA MET A 10 0.81 -2.79 -7.36
C MET A 10 1.70 -3.99 -7.03
N GLU A 11 1.27 -5.21 -7.33
CA GLU A 11 2.13 -6.40 -7.22
C GLU A 11 3.39 -6.28 -8.09
N ARG A 12 3.25 -5.82 -9.33
CA ARG A 12 4.39 -5.60 -10.23
C ARG A 12 5.33 -4.51 -9.70
N LEU A 13 4.78 -3.45 -9.12
CA LEU A 13 5.55 -2.36 -8.51
C LEU A 13 6.31 -2.85 -7.27
N THR A 14 5.64 -3.59 -6.40
CA THR A 14 6.21 -4.20 -5.18
C THR A 14 7.40 -5.12 -5.50
N ARG A 15 7.41 -5.80 -6.66
CA ARG A 15 8.55 -6.64 -7.07
C ARG A 15 9.77 -5.85 -7.53
N ARG A 16 9.58 -4.59 -7.96
CA ARG A 16 10.63 -3.74 -8.55
C ARG A 16 11.15 -2.69 -7.58
N ASP A 17 10.31 -2.25 -6.65
CA ASP A 17 10.62 -1.23 -5.68
C ASP A 17 10.85 -1.85 -4.29
N ALA A 18 12.08 -1.74 -3.78
CA ALA A 18 12.47 -2.34 -2.52
C ALA A 18 11.77 -1.71 -1.30
N MET A 19 11.42 -0.42 -1.39
CA MET A 19 10.76 0.30 -0.30
C MET A 19 9.29 -0.08 -0.22
N ILE A 20 8.59 -0.11 -1.36
CA ILE A 20 7.20 -0.57 -1.42
C ILE A 20 7.11 -2.03 -0.97
N ARG A 21 8.07 -2.87 -1.38
CA ARG A 21 8.17 -4.25 -0.87
C ARG A 21 8.27 -4.32 0.64
N PHE A 22 9.19 -3.55 1.23
CA PHE A 22 9.38 -3.50 2.67
C PHE A 22 8.09 -3.10 3.40
N VAL A 23 7.42 -2.04 2.94
CA VAL A 23 6.16 -1.56 3.53
C VAL A 23 5.05 -2.62 3.45
N VAL A 24 4.86 -3.25 2.28
CA VAL A 24 3.82 -4.28 2.10
C VAL A 24 4.10 -5.49 3.00
N GLU A 25 5.34 -5.98 3.05
CA GLU A 25 5.73 -7.09 3.91
C GLU A 25 5.57 -6.77 5.41
N ASP A 26 5.87 -5.53 5.82
CA ASP A 26 5.66 -5.08 7.19
C ASP A 26 4.17 -5.07 7.57
N LEU A 27 3.31 -4.56 6.67
CA LEU A 27 1.86 -4.57 6.86
C LEU A 27 1.28 -6.00 6.94
N GLU A 28 1.80 -6.93 6.15
CA GLU A 28 1.42 -8.34 6.27
C GLU A 28 1.83 -8.96 7.60
N LYS A 29 3.03 -8.63 8.11
CA LYS A 29 3.48 -9.07 9.45
C LYS A 29 2.63 -8.50 10.57
N ARG A 30 2.03 -7.32 10.37
CA ARG A 30 1.05 -6.72 11.30
C ARG A 30 -0.35 -7.33 11.21
N GLY A 31 -0.55 -8.31 10.31
CA GLY A 31 -1.80 -9.06 10.20
C GLY A 31 -2.74 -8.58 9.10
N HIS A 32 -2.35 -7.59 8.29
CA HIS A 32 -3.17 -7.18 7.15
C HIS A 32 -3.12 -8.22 6.02
N SER A 33 -4.24 -8.41 5.33
CA SER A 33 -4.23 -9.21 4.10
C SER A 33 -3.36 -8.57 3.03
N ARG A 34 -2.77 -9.38 2.14
CA ARG A 34 -1.95 -8.91 1.02
C ARG A 34 -2.62 -7.77 0.23
N LYS A 35 -3.90 -7.94 -0.12
CA LYS A 35 -4.67 -6.92 -0.85
C LYS A 35 -4.76 -5.61 -0.06
N LYS A 36 -4.99 -5.68 1.25
CA LYS A 36 -5.07 -4.50 2.11
C LYS A 36 -3.71 -3.81 2.24
N ALA A 37 -2.63 -4.58 2.39
CA ALA A 37 -1.28 -4.05 2.43
C ALA A 37 -0.90 -3.29 1.14
N LEU A 38 -1.26 -3.83 -0.04
CA LEU A 38 -1.05 -3.16 -1.33
C LEU A 38 -1.86 -1.87 -1.45
N GLU A 39 -3.10 -1.86 -0.97
CA GLU A 39 -3.97 -0.68 -0.97
C GLU A 39 -3.43 0.43 -0.07
N LEU A 40 -2.97 0.08 1.14
CA LEU A 40 -2.34 1.01 2.08
C LEU A 40 -1.03 1.59 1.52
N ALA A 41 -0.19 0.75 0.92
CA ALA A 41 1.03 1.18 0.27
C ALA A 41 0.75 2.11 -0.93
N PHE A 42 -0.30 1.84 -1.70
CA PHE A 42 -0.71 2.72 -2.81
C PHE A 42 -1.15 4.10 -2.30
N ASN A 43 -2.03 4.13 -1.30
CA ASN A 43 -2.55 5.38 -0.77
C ASN A 43 -1.46 6.24 -0.13
N GLY A 44 -0.58 5.63 0.67
CA GLY A 44 0.50 6.37 1.33
C GLY A 44 1.65 6.79 0.40
N TYR A 45 2.02 5.95 -0.56
CA TYR A 45 3.27 6.12 -1.33
C TYR A 45 3.06 6.61 -2.77
N VAL A 46 1.91 6.29 -3.39
CA VAL A 46 1.62 6.65 -4.79
C VAL A 46 0.75 7.89 -4.88
N LEU A 47 -0.19 8.07 -3.94
CA LEU A 47 -1.07 9.24 -3.90
C LEU A 47 -0.53 10.38 -3.02
N ASP A 48 0.56 10.14 -2.26
CA ASP A 48 1.10 11.06 -1.23
C ASP A 48 0.01 11.54 -0.24
N ASP A 49 -0.99 10.68 -0.03
CA ASP A 49 -2.18 11.00 0.73
C ASP A 49 -1.96 10.67 2.21
N SER A 50 -1.23 11.56 2.88
CA SER A 50 -0.95 11.47 4.32
C SER A 50 -2.21 11.49 5.21
N ALA A 51 -3.38 11.88 4.67
CA ALA A 51 -4.65 11.84 5.40
C ALA A 51 -5.23 10.42 5.48
N MET A 52 -5.07 9.61 4.43
CA MET A 52 -5.55 8.22 4.40
C MET A 52 -4.84 7.32 5.41
N ILE A 53 -3.56 7.57 5.72
CA ILE A 53 -2.83 6.79 6.76
C ILE A 53 -3.48 6.98 8.14
N ARG A 54 -3.97 8.19 8.47
CA ARG A 54 -4.55 8.51 9.78
C ARG A 54 -5.96 7.97 10.00
N GLU A 55 -6.75 7.80 8.93
CA GLU A 55 -8.07 7.18 9.06
C GLU A 55 -7.99 5.67 9.25
N TYR A 56 -6.94 5.01 8.74
CA TYR A 56 -6.77 3.56 8.87
C TYR A 56 -6.15 3.09 10.19
N GLU A 57 -5.45 3.96 10.93
CA GLU A 57 -4.94 3.65 12.28
C GLU A 57 -6.02 3.69 13.38
N LYS A 58 -7.27 4.00 13.02
CA LYS A 58 -8.40 4.12 13.97
C LYS A 58 -9.23 2.86 14.16
N ASP A 59 -8.96 1.79 13.41
CA ASP A 59 -9.61 0.47 13.54
C ASP A 59 -8.61 -0.59 14.03
#